data_AF-A0A0C3QGW1-F1
#
_entry.id   AF-A0A0C3QGW1-F1
#
_cell.length_a   1.000
_cell.length_b   1.000
_cell.length_c   1.000
_cell.angle_alpha   90.00
_cell.angle_beta   90.00
_cell.angle_gamma   90.00
#
_symmetry.space_group_name_H-M   'P 1'
#
loop_
_entity.id
_entity.type
_entity.pdbx_description
1 polymer ?
#
loop_
_entity_poly.entity_id
_entity_poly.type
_entity_poly.pdbx_seq_one_letter_code
_entity_poly.pdbx_strand_id
1 'polypeptide(L)'
;MGLIRKPKSKRVRIKDMERWKRKGKENQRKARRDAKRNPQWKSRVKKDPGVPNSFPFKDLILAEAEQARALELEEKKKVKELKASDIPQLSGLSVVDSSRISTAAIVDDAASDEDEEAPELLDPDFPDLDATINKADLVIQVLDSRDPLSYRVPSFEKTLADRGKKLVFVLNKTELVPREAVSAWLSHLRLEHPTFPFKPSTGFLTSISIPVTPKGKEKAPLDDGLGATALLECITTLAKEKKASDGTIPPFVVAFVGMANTGKSAIINSLLHEETQKIYRIRVGDDPNSRTTTHPHRVQVPTDKLSVDEGFEITLIDTPGFTFKLPTNVTDEKLAELRNKETLSNRRSLFEKMKYPFNAASWVLLRTNPDDLQVLYNTQAFEANDLEAMIKSLGRAS
;
A
#
# COMPACT_ATOMS: atom_id res chain seq x y z
N MET A 1 34.63 44.95 -46.93
CA MET A 1 34.59 43.58 -46.38
C MET A 1 34.79 43.64 -44.87
N GLY A 2 33.80 43.21 -44.08
CA GLY A 2 33.94 43.18 -42.62
C GLY A 2 34.80 42.00 -42.18
N LEU A 3 35.90 42.26 -41.48
CA LEU A 3 36.80 41.23 -40.93
C LEU A 3 36.06 40.38 -39.89
N ILE A 4 35.81 39.11 -40.22
CA ILE A 4 35.20 38.13 -39.31
C ILE A 4 36.19 37.83 -38.18
N ARG A 5 35.80 38.13 -36.93
CA ARG A 5 36.62 37.87 -35.73
C ARG A 5 36.54 36.39 -35.34
N LYS A 6 37.63 35.86 -34.80
CA LYS A 6 37.71 34.45 -34.36
C LYS A 6 36.61 34.12 -33.32
N PRO A 7 35.81 33.06 -33.53
CA PRO A 7 34.77 32.65 -32.60
C PRO A 7 35.39 32.11 -31.30
N LYS A 8 34.82 32.49 -30.15
CA LYS A 8 35.26 31.96 -28.85
C LYS A 8 34.79 30.51 -28.68
N SER A 9 35.69 29.66 -28.18
CA SER A 9 35.38 28.26 -27.86
C SER A 9 34.39 28.17 -26.71
N LYS A 10 33.40 27.27 -26.84
CA LYS A 10 32.46 26.90 -25.76
C LYS A 10 33.04 25.84 -24.80
N ARG A 11 34.23 25.29 -25.10
CA ARG A 11 34.88 24.30 -24.23
C ARG A 11 35.37 24.96 -22.95
N VAL A 12 34.96 24.41 -21.81
CA VAL A 12 35.37 24.88 -20.48
C VAL A 12 36.55 24.05 -19.99
N ARG A 13 37.56 24.70 -19.43
CA ARG A 13 38.69 24.01 -18.79
C ARG A 13 38.24 23.41 -17.45
N ILE A 14 38.75 22.23 -17.10
CA ILE A 14 38.42 21.55 -15.85
C ILE A 14 38.66 22.45 -14.63
N LYS A 15 39.76 23.19 -14.62
CA LYS A 15 40.09 24.20 -13.59
C LYS A 15 39.01 25.28 -13.42
N ASP A 16 38.39 25.72 -14.51
CA ASP A 16 37.33 26.72 -14.48
C ASP A 16 36.02 26.11 -13.94
N MET A 17 35.72 24.85 -14.28
CA MET A 17 34.57 24.12 -13.70
C MET A 17 34.70 23.94 -12.19
N GLU A 18 35.86 23.51 -11.70
CA GLU A 18 36.10 23.35 -10.25
C GLU A 18 36.03 24.68 -9.51
N ARG A 19 36.58 25.74 -10.11
CA ARG A 19 36.46 27.10 -9.58
C ARG A 19 35.01 27.55 -9.48
N TRP A 20 34.18 27.29 -10.50
CA TRP A 20 32.75 27.62 -10.46
C TRP A 20 31.99 26.80 -9.42
N LYS A 21 32.26 25.49 -9.31
CA LYS A 21 31.69 24.64 -8.25
C LYS A 21 32.04 25.18 -6.85
N ARG A 22 33.30 25.59 -6.63
CA ARG A 22 33.74 26.18 -5.37
C ARG A 22 33.04 27.51 -5.08
N LYS A 23 32.95 28.39 -6.09
CA LYS A 23 32.22 29.67 -5.98
C LYS A 23 30.73 29.45 -5.69
N GLY A 24 30.08 28.49 -6.34
CA GLY A 24 28.67 28.15 -6.11
C GLY A 24 28.42 27.69 -4.67
N LYS A 25 29.25 26.77 -4.16
CA LYS A 25 29.19 26.31 -2.76
C LYS A 25 29.42 27.46 -1.77
N GLU A 26 30.38 28.33 -2.05
CA GLU A 26 30.64 29.50 -1.20
C GLU A 26 29.47 30.48 -1.19
N ASN A 27 28.84 30.72 -2.35
CA ASN A 27 27.70 31.62 -2.47
C ASN A 27 26.47 31.08 -1.72
N GLN A 28 26.18 29.78 -1.84
CA GLN A 28 25.13 29.13 -1.06
C GLN A 28 25.42 29.20 0.45
N ARG A 29 26.69 29.03 0.86
CA ARG A 29 27.08 29.15 2.27
C ARG A 29 26.90 30.56 2.81
N LYS A 30 27.19 31.59 2.01
CA LYS A 30 26.94 33.00 2.36
C LYS A 30 25.44 33.29 2.45
N ALA A 31 24.66 32.89 1.44
CA ALA A 31 23.20 33.04 1.43
C ALA A 31 22.52 32.38 2.63
N ARG A 32 22.96 31.18 3.05
CA ARG A 32 22.46 30.52 4.27
C ARG A 32 22.78 31.30 5.54
N ARG A 33 23.97 31.90 5.64
CA ARG A 33 24.34 32.75 6.79
C ARG A 33 23.53 34.04 6.81
N ASP A 34 23.37 34.68 5.67
CA ASP A 34 22.61 35.93 5.55
C ASP A 34 21.12 35.70 5.80
N ALA A 35 20.58 34.56 5.35
CA ALA A 35 19.20 34.15 5.66
C ALA A 35 18.96 33.93 7.16
N LYS A 36 19.95 33.41 7.89
CA LYS A 36 19.90 33.28 9.36
C LYS A 36 20.06 34.61 10.09
N ARG A 37 20.76 35.59 9.49
CA ARG A 37 21.00 36.92 10.07
C ARG A 37 19.88 37.92 9.76
N ASN A 38 18.96 37.60 8.85
CA ASN A 38 17.87 38.50 8.49
C ASN A 38 16.73 38.40 9.53
N PRO A 39 16.43 39.47 10.29
CA PRO A 39 15.38 39.48 11.30
C PRO A 39 13.95 39.56 10.72
N GLN A 40 13.80 39.63 9.40
CA GLN A 40 12.49 39.72 8.77
C GLN A 40 11.79 38.35 8.78
N TRP A 41 10.86 38.19 9.71
CA TRP A 41 9.93 37.06 9.79
C TRP A 41 9.28 36.81 8.42
N LYS A 42 9.63 35.69 7.79
CA LYS A 42 8.95 35.21 6.57
C LYS A 42 7.91 34.19 7.01
N SER A 43 6.62 34.50 6.83
CA SER A 43 5.57 33.51 7.01
C SER A 43 5.82 32.31 6.10
N ARG A 44 5.94 31.10 6.66
CA ARG A 44 6.05 29.84 5.90
C ARG A 44 4.79 29.55 5.06
N VAL A 45 3.69 30.26 5.32
CA VAL A 45 2.45 30.19 4.54
C VAL A 45 2.65 30.93 3.21
N LYS A 46 2.66 30.17 2.10
CA LYS A 46 2.60 30.72 0.75
C LYS A 46 1.26 31.45 0.62
N LYS A 47 1.28 32.74 0.28
CA LYS A 47 0.05 33.48 -0.03
C LYS A 47 -0.47 32.98 -1.36
N ASP A 48 -1.69 32.46 -1.36
CA ASP A 48 -2.38 32.08 -2.59
C ASP A 48 -2.65 33.36 -3.42
N PRO A 49 -2.16 33.46 -4.67
CA PRO A 49 -2.43 34.60 -5.52
C PRO A 49 -3.92 34.71 -5.93
N GLY A 50 -4.75 33.68 -5.66
CA GLY A 50 -6.19 33.70 -5.90
C GLY A 50 -6.56 33.78 -7.38
N VAL A 51 -7.86 33.92 -7.66
CA VAL A 51 -8.36 34.04 -9.04
C VAL A 51 -8.12 35.48 -9.55
N PRO A 52 -7.34 35.66 -10.64
CA PRO A 52 -7.07 36.97 -11.21
C PRO A 52 -8.35 37.69 -11.64
N ASN A 53 -8.37 39.01 -11.51
CA ASN A 53 -9.56 39.81 -11.83
C ASN A 53 -9.92 39.86 -13.32
N SER A 54 -9.01 39.43 -14.20
CA SER A 54 -9.23 39.37 -15.64
C SER A 54 -9.98 38.11 -16.09
N PHE A 55 -10.31 37.20 -15.17
CA PHE A 55 -10.97 35.95 -15.53
C PHE A 55 -12.47 36.16 -15.78
N PRO A 56 -13.00 35.88 -16.99
CA PRO A 56 -14.38 36.20 -17.40
C PRO A 56 -15.48 35.55 -16.55
N PHE A 57 -15.15 34.48 -15.81
CA PHE A 57 -16.07 33.74 -14.96
C PHE A 57 -15.64 33.72 -13.49
N LYS A 58 -14.90 34.75 -13.05
CA LYS A 58 -14.42 34.85 -11.67
C LYS A 58 -15.56 34.76 -10.66
N ASP A 59 -16.67 35.42 -10.93
CA ASP A 59 -17.82 35.46 -10.03
C ASP A 59 -18.52 34.09 -9.94
N LEU A 60 -18.52 33.31 -11.03
CA LEU A 60 -19.04 31.94 -11.02
C LEU A 60 -18.17 31.02 -10.17
N ILE A 61 -16.84 31.11 -10.30
CA ILE A 61 -15.89 30.31 -9.51
C ILE A 61 -16.00 30.65 -8.01
N LEU A 62 -16.17 31.93 -7.68
CA LEU A 62 -16.34 32.36 -6.28
C LEU A 62 -17.66 31.84 -5.69
N ALA A 63 -18.75 31.89 -6.45
CA ALA A 63 -20.05 31.37 -6.02
C ALA A 63 -20.03 29.84 -5.83
N GLU A 64 -19.38 29.11 -6.74
CA GLU A 64 -19.21 27.66 -6.63
C GLU A 64 -18.36 27.28 -5.40
N ALA A 65 -17.28 28.01 -5.15
CA ALA A 65 -16.44 27.80 -3.97
C ALA A 65 -17.17 28.08 -2.65
N GLU A 66 -18.08 29.07 -2.61
CA GLU A 66 -18.92 29.35 -1.45
C GLU A 66 -19.96 28.24 -1.20
N GLN A 67 -20.59 27.74 -2.26
CA GLN A 67 -21.51 26.62 -2.18
C GLN A 67 -20.82 25.35 -1.69
N ALA A 68 -19.64 25.03 -2.20
CA ALA A 68 -18.84 23.89 -1.75
C ALA A 68 -18.48 23.98 -0.26
N ARG A 69 -18.09 25.16 0.23
CA ARG A 69 -17.80 25.39 1.65
C ARG A 69 -19.03 25.24 2.55
N ALA A 70 -20.21 25.67 2.07
CA ALA A 70 -21.46 25.54 2.81
C ALA A 70 -21.87 24.06 2.97
N LEU A 71 -21.77 23.28 1.90
CA LEU A 71 -22.07 21.84 1.90
C LEU A 71 -21.12 21.08 2.83
N GLU A 72 -19.82 21.35 2.76
CA GLU A 72 -18.82 20.69 3.62
C GLU A 72 -19.06 20.98 5.12
N LEU A 73 -19.50 22.19 5.46
CA LEU A 73 -19.87 22.54 6.84
C LEU A 73 -21.15 21.82 7.30
N GLU A 74 -22.12 21.64 6.41
CA GLU A 74 -23.35 20.91 6.71
C GLU A 74 -23.09 19.41 6.91
N GLU A 75 -22.26 18.81 6.05
CA GLU A 75 -21.81 17.42 6.19
C GLU A 75 -21.03 17.20 7.48
N LYS A 76 -20.11 18.11 7.82
CA LYS A 76 -19.39 18.07 9.11
C LYS A 76 -20.32 18.17 10.32
N LYS A 77 -21.45 18.88 10.22
CA LYS A 77 -22.47 18.91 11.28
C LYS A 77 -23.24 17.59 11.35
N LYS A 78 -23.68 17.04 10.22
CA LYS A 78 -24.37 15.74 10.16
C LYS A 78 -23.52 14.60 10.70
N VAL A 79 -22.23 14.56 10.35
CA VAL A 79 -21.28 13.56 10.88
C VAL A 79 -21.09 13.71 12.40
N LYS A 80 -21.10 14.94 12.94
CA LYS A 80 -21.03 15.16 14.40
C LYS A 80 -22.30 14.72 15.12
N GLU A 81 -23.48 14.92 14.52
CA GLU A 81 -24.77 14.48 15.07
C GLU A 81 -24.91 12.95 15.06
N LEU A 82 -24.52 12.30 13.95
CA LEU A 82 -24.54 10.83 13.83
C LEU A 82 -23.58 10.14 14.80
N LYS A 83 -22.45 10.80 15.14
CA LYS A 83 -21.52 10.32 16.17
C LYS A 83 -22.03 10.52 17.61
N ALA A 84 -23.07 11.32 17.83
CA ALA A 84 -23.65 11.56 19.16
C ALA A 84 -24.79 10.58 19.52
N SER A 85 -25.33 9.85 18.54
CA SER A 85 -26.34 8.81 18.73
C SER A 85 -25.70 7.41 18.75
N ASP A 86 -25.38 6.90 19.94
CA ASP A 86 -24.73 5.60 20.14
C ASP A 86 -25.61 4.40 19.75
N ILE A 87 -25.04 3.45 18.98
CA ILE A 87 -25.51 2.06 18.79
C ILE A 87 -24.32 1.12 19.08
N PRO A 88 -24.51 -0.05 19.75
CA PRO A 88 -23.41 -0.86 20.29
C PRO A 88 -22.52 -1.51 19.22
N GLN A 89 -21.21 -1.49 19.52
CA GLN A 89 -20.10 -1.91 18.67
C GLN A 89 -20.04 -3.42 18.38
N LEU A 90 -19.79 -3.76 17.11
CA LEU A 90 -19.28 -5.07 16.70
C LEU A 90 -17.82 -5.22 17.19
N SER A 91 -17.61 -6.17 18.11
CA SER A 91 -16.32 -6.43 18.75
C SER A 91 -15.34 -7.17 17.81
N GLY A 92 -14.19 -6.54 17.50
CA GLY A 92 -12.98 -7.27 17.12
C GLY A 92 -12.11 -6.69 15.99
N LEU A 93 -12.68 -5.93 15.04
CA LEU A 93 -11.92 -5.32 13.93
C LEU A 93 -12.00 -3.79 13.98
N SER A 94 -10.91 -3.08 13.64
CA SER A 94 -10.96 -1.66 13.26
C SER A 94 -10.42 -1.50 11.85
N VAL A 95 -11.23 -0.89 11.00
CA VAL A 95 -10.74 0.10 10.05
C VAL A 95 -10.43 1.34 10.91
N VAL A 96 -9.17 1.76 10.97
CA VAL A 96 -8.76 2.86 11.85
C VAL A 96 -9.30 4.18 11.28
N ASP A 97 -10.04 4.89 12.11
CA ASP A 97 -10.78 6.12 11.82
C ASP A 97 -9.79 7.28 11.49
N SER A 98 -9.89 7.87 10.30
CA SER A 98 -8.95 8.85 9.71
C SER A 98 -8.97 10.25 10.35
N SER A 99 -9.45 10.41 11.59
CA SER A 99 -9.75 11.73 12.18
C SER A 99 -8.67 12.31 13.09
N ARG A 100 -7.48 11.69 13.24
CA ARG A 100 -6.44 12.14 14.20
C ARG A 100 -5.23 12.87 13.61
N ILE A 101 -5.23 13.24 12.33
CA ILE A 101 -4.15 14.05 11.76
C ILE A 101 -4.55 15.53 11.79
N SER A 102 -4.61 16.10 12.98
CA SER A 102 -4.37 17.53 13.12
C SER A 102 -3.75 17.79 14.48
N THR A 103 -2.64 18.52 14.47
CA THR A 103 -1.84 19.00 15.61
C THR A 103 -0.90 17.98 16.26
N ALA A 104 0.34 17.90 15.78
CA ALA A 104 1.53 18.30 16.57
C ALA A 104 2.86 18.00 15.86
N ALA A 105 3.79 18.94 16.05
CA ALA A 105 5.25 18.83 15.96
C ALA A 105 5.94 18.81 14.57
N ILE A 106 6.40 20.02 14.22
CA ILE A 106 7.47 20.32 13.25
C ILE A 106 8.81 19.86 13.84
N VAL A 107 9.57 19.06 13.08
CA VAL A 107 11.04 18.99 13.17
C VAL A 107 11.59 18.74 11.76
N ASP A 108 12.41 19.68 11.28
CA ASP A 108 13.01 19.72 9.95
C ASP A 108 14.16 18.70 9.77
N ASP A 109 14.38 18.33 8.50
CA ASP A 109 15.68 18.11 7.81
C ASP A 109 16.03 16.67 7.36
N ALA A 110 15.63 16.32 6.14
CA ALA A 110 16.51 15.82 5.09
C ALA A 110 15.77 15.88 3.75
N ALA A 111 16.44 16.37 2.71
CA ALA A 111 15.89 16.46 1.36
C ALA A 111 15.56 15.06 0.81
N SER A 112 14.29 14.64 0.92
CA SER A 112 13.66 13.69 0.03
C SER A 112 12.73 14.49 -0.90
N ASP A 113 12.81 14.19 -2.20
CA ASP A 113 11.79 14.59 -3.17
C ASP A 113 10.45 13.97 -2.70
N GLU A 114 9.70 14.71 -1.89
CA GLU A 114 8.31 14.40 -1.61
C GLU A 114 7.52 14.91 -2.81
N ASP A 115 7.12 13.96 -3.67
CA ASP A 115 6.03 14.17 -4.60
C ASP A 115 4.85 14.73 -3.77
N GLU A 116 4.43 15.98 -4.02
CA GLU A 116 3.20 16.54 -3.47
C GLU A 116 2.04 15.67 -3.97
N GLU A 117 1.71 14.62 -3.22
CA GLU A 117 0.65 13.67 -3.53
C GLU A 117 -0.68 14.43 -3.46
N ALA A 118 -1.30 14.62 -4.62
CA ALA A 118 -2.60 15.28 -4.74
C ALA A 118 -3.59 14.61 -3.78
N PRO A 119 -4.45 15.38 -3.08
CA PRO A 119 -5.43 14.81 -2.18
C PRO A 119 -6.31 13.82 -2.97
N GLU A 120 -6.29 12.57 -2.52
CA GLU A 120 -7.02 11.46 -3.12
C GLU A 120 -8.53 11.77 -3.05
N LEU A 121 -9.17 11.92 -4.22
CA LEU A 121 -10.61 12.17 -4.31
C LEU A 121 -11.35 10.94 -3.80
N LEU A 122 -12.09 11.11 -2.69
CA LEU A 122 -12.94 10.06 -2.14
C LEU A 122 -14.08 9.75 -3.12
N ASP A 123 -14.25 8.49 -3.46
CA ASP A 123 -15.39 8.03 -4.27
C ASP A 123 -16.65 8.04 -3.39
N PRO A 124 -17.64 8.91 -3.65
CA PRO A 124 -18.85 9.01 -2.83
C PRO A 124 -19.69 7.74 -2.90
N ASP A 125 -19.49 6.88 -3.92
CA ASP A 125 -20.18 5.61 -4.00
C ASP A 125 -19.63 4.56 -3.01
N PHE A 126 -18.38 4.68 -2.58
CA PHE A 126 -17.70 3.70 -1.75
C PHE A 126 -16.96 4.35 -0.58
N PRO A 127 -17.68 5.04 0.33
CA PRO A 127 -17.07 5.84 1.40
C PRO A 127 -16.38 4.97 2.46
N ASP A 128 -16.92 3.79 2.74
CA ASP A 128 -16.42 2.86 3.74
C ASP A 128 -16.56 1.39 3.31
N LEU A 129 -15.97 0.50 4.10
CA LEU A 129 -16.01 -0.93 3.84
C LEU A 129 -17.45 -1.48 3.85
N ASP A 130 -18.32 -0.99 4.73
CA ASP A 130 -19.67 -1.53 4.83
C ASP A 130 -20.49 -1.20 3.58
N ALA A 131 -20.42 0.06 3.10
CA ALA A 131 -20.99 0.50 1.85
C ALA A 131 -20.43 -0.28 0.66
N THR A 132 -19.11 -0.51 0.61
CA THR A 132 -18.48 -1.36 -0.41
C THR A 132 -19.06 -2.77 -0.40
N ILE A 133 -19.13 -3.41 0.77
CA ILE A 133 -19.66 -4.78 0.88
C ILE A 133 -21.14 -4.84 0.51
N ASN A 134 -21.94 -3.85 0.90
CA ASN A 134 -23.35 -3.79 0.56
C ASN A 134 -23.57 -3.69 -0.96
N LYS A 135 -22.73 -2.92 -1.67
CA LYS A 135 -22.77 -2.80 -3.14
C LYS A 135 -22.09 -3.94 -3.90
N ALA A 136 -21.17 -4.69 -3.27
CA ALA A 136 -20.44 -5.77 -3.93
C ALA A 136 -21.32 -6.99 -4.22
N ASP A 137 -21.16 -7.56 -5.42
CA ASP A 137 -21.77 -8.83 -5.84
C ASP A 137 -20.89 -10.04 -5.48
N LEU A 138 -19.57 -9.82 -5.50
CA LEU A 138 -18.55 -10.80 -5.15
C LEU A 138 -17.53 -10.16 -4.20
N VAL A 139 -17.22 -10.88 -3.14
CA VAL A 139 -16.12 -10.52 -2.22
C VAL A 139 -14.98 -11.51 -2.42
N ILE A 140 -13.80 -10.99 -2.74
CA ILE A 140 -12.56 -11.76 -2.85
C ILE A 140 -11.69 -11.46 -1.63
N GLN A 141 -11.55 -12.44 -0.74
CA GLN A 141 -10.65 -12.33 0.40
C GLN A 141 -9.25 -12.86 0.03
N VAL A 142 -8.27 -11.98 0.10
CA VAL A 142 -6.87 -12.28 -0.23
C VAL A 142 -6.13 -12.74 1.01
N LEU A 143 -5.57 -13.95 0.93
CA LEU A 143 -4.79 -14.62 1.98
C LEU A 143 -3.33 -14.75 1.54
N ASP A 144 -2.39 -14.70 2.49
CA ASP A 144 -0.97 -14.99 2.22
C ASP A 144 -0.72 -16.49 2.30
N SER A 145 -0.15 -17.09 1.26
CA SER A 145 0.08 -18.54 1.17
C SER A 145 1.01 -19.10 2.25
N ARG A 146 1.83 -18.27 2.89
CA ARG A 146 2.79 -18.69 3.93
C ARG A 146 2.09 -19.11 5.23
N ASP A 147 0.98 -18.46 5.57
CA ASP A 147 0.18 -18.76 6.77
C ASP A 147 -1.29 -18.35 6.57
N PRO A 148 -2.06 -19.06 5.72
CA PRO A 148 -3.37 -18.57 5.27
C PRO A 148 -4.37 -18.38 6.41
N LEU A 149 -4.29 -19.21 7.46
CA LEU A 149 -5.21 -19.16 8.61
C LEU A 149 -5.04 -17.87 9.42
N SER A 150 -3.82 -17.36 9.60
CA SER A 150 -3.59 -16.09 10.29
C SER A 150 -4.10 -14.87 9.52
N TYR A 151 -4.42 -15.03 8.23
CA TYR A 151 -4.96 -13.98 7.37
C TYR A 151 -6.48 -14.06 7.19
N ARG A 152 -7.12 -15.09 7.77
CA ARG A 152 -8.57 -15.23 7.80
C ARG A 152 -9.20 -14.42 8.91
N VAL A 153 -10.46 -14.05 8.70
CA VAL A 153 -11.26 -13.33 9.69
C VAL A 153 -12.63 -14.00 9.78
N PRO A 154 -12.77 -15.10 10.54
CA PRO A 154 -14.00 -15.90 10.56
C PRO A 154 -15.25 -15.11 10.95
N SER A 155 -15.12 -14.11 11.83
CA SER A 155 -16.24 -13.22 12.21
C SER A 155 -16.73 -12.35 11.06
N PHE A 156 -15.81 -11.92 10.18
CA PHE A 156 -16.14 -11.15 8.99
C PHE A 156 -16.72 -12.07 7.91
N GLU A 157 -16.13 -13.24 7.71
CA GLU A 157 -16.62 -14.28 6.79
C GLU A 157 -18.06 -14.69 7.14
N LYS A 158 -18.37 -14.86 8.44
CA LYS A 158 -19.73 -15.11 8.91
C LYS A 158 -20.69 -13.95 8.59
N THR A 159 -20.27 -12.71 8.82
CA THR A 159 -21.08 -11.52 8.47
C THR A 159 -21.41 -11.47 6.97
N LEU A 160 -20.46 -11.86 6.10
CA LEU A 160 -20.70 -11.95 4.66
C LEU A 160 -21.72 -13.04 4.31
N ALA A 161 -21.61 -14.20 4.95
CA ALA A 161 -22.55 -15.29 4.77
C ALA A 161 -23.97 -14.92 5.24
N ASP A 162 -24.10 -14.26 6.40
CA ASP A 162 -25.37 -13.77 6.93
C ASP A 162 -26.03 -12.72 5.99
N ARG A 163 -25.22 -11.97 5.24
CA ARG A 163 -25.67 -11.03 4.20
C ARG A 163 -25.87 -11.67 2.82
N GLY A 164 -25.69 -12.99 2.69
CA GLY A 164 -25.83 -13.71 1.44
C GLY A 164 -24.80 -13.32 0.36
N LYS A 165 -23.64 -12.78 0.75
CA LYS A 165 -22.60 -12.36 -0.19
C LYS A 165 -21.78 -13.55 -0.68
N LYS A 166 -21.50 -13.61 -1.98
CA LYS A 166 -20.60 -14.61 -2.56
C LYS A 166 -19.16 -14.33 -2.11
N LEU A 167 -18.49 -15.32 -1.54
CA LEU A 167 -17.11 -15.22 -1.03
C LEU A 167 -16.19 -16.19 -1.77
N VAL A 168 -15.07 -15.68 -2.26
CA VAL A 168 -13.99 -16.43 -2.89
C VAL A 168 -12.67 -16.11 -2.19
N PHE A 169 -11.83 -17.12 -2.02
CA PHE A 169 -10.47 -16.94 -1.49
C PHE A 169 -9.45 -16.86 -2.62
N VAL A 170 -8.49 -15.96 -2.46
CA VAL A 170 -7.28 -15.90 -3.29
C VAL A 170 -6.08 -16.15 -2.41
N LEU A 171 -5.38 -17.24 -2.67
CA LEU A 171 -4.15 -17.63 -1.98
C LEU A 171 -2.96 -17.01 -2.71
N ASN A 172 -2.47 -15.87 -2.21
CA ASN A 172 -1.45 -15.06 -2.88
C ASN A 172 -0.02 -15.42 -2.45
N LYS A 173 0.96 -14.99 -3.25
CA LYS A 173 2.41 -15.19 -3.02
C LYS A 173 2.84 -16.66 -3.07
N THR A 174 2.17 -17.45 -3.91
CA THR A 174 2.40 -18.90 -4.00
C THR A 174 3.82 -19.28 -4.41
N GLU A 175 4.57 -18.36 -5.02
CA GLU A 175 5.99 -18.50 -5.34
C GLU A 175 6.91 -18.59 -4.11
N LEU A 176 6.44 -18.18 -2.93
CA LEU A 176 7.22 -18.21 -1.68
C LEU A 176 7.07 -19.53 -0.91
N VAL A 177 6.22 -20.44 -1.38
CA VAL A 177 5.82 -21.64 -0.65
C VAL A 177 6.00 -22.87 -1.56
N PRO A 178 6.52 -24.00 -1.04
CA PRO A 178 6.63 -25.24 -1.82
C PRO A 178 5.29 -25.66 -2.42
N ARG A 179 5.33 -26.25 -3.63
CA ARG A 179 4.13 -26.61 -4.40
C ARG A 179 3.22 -27.56 -3.63
N GLU A 180 3.79 -28.48 -2.88
CA GLU A 180 3.08 -29.47 -2.06
C GLU A 180 2.27 -28.79 -0.96
N ALA A 181 2.87 -27.80 -0.29
CA ALA A 181 2.22 -27.01 0.75
C ALA A 181 1.11 -26.12 0.16
N VAL A 182 1.32 -25.48 -1.00
CA VAL A 182 0.26 -24.74 -1.70
C VAL A 182 -0.90 -25.67 -2.06
N SER A 183 -0.62 -26.87 -2.57
CA SER A 183 -1.64 -27.88 -2.90
C SER A 183 -2.44 -28.28 -1.66
N ALA A 184 -1.77 -28.54 -0.53
CA ALA A 184 -2.43 -28.90 0.72
C ALA A 184 -3.35 -27.77 1.23
N TRP A 185 -2.89 -26.52 1.17
CA TRP A 185 -3.70 -25.36 1.54
C TRP A 185 -4.92 -25.18 0.65
N LEU A 186 -4.76 -25.34 -0.67
CA LEU A 186 -5.89 -25.28 -1.60
C LEU A 186 -6.93 -26.36 -1.28
N SER A 187 -6.50 -27.60 -1.04
CA SER A 187 -7.40 -28.70 -0.66
C SER A 187 -8.17 -28.39 0.63
N HIS A 188 -7.50 -27.80 1.63
CA HIS A 188 -8.13 -27.44 2.89
C HIS A 188 -9.13 -26.28 2.74
N LEU A 189 -8.73 -25.18 2.10
CA LEU A 189 -9.55 -23.97 1.98
C LEU A 189 -10.78 -24.17 1.06
N ARG A 190 -10.65 -25.03 0.03
CA ARG A 190 -11.74 -25.39 -0.89
C ARG A 190 -12.88 -26.19 -0.25
N LEU A 191 -12.67 -26.71 0.96
CA LEU A 191 -13.76 -27.31 1.74
C LEU A 191 -14.80 -26.26 2.19
N GLU A 192 -14.39 -25.00 2.32
CA GLU A 192 -15.23 -23.92 2.81
C GLU A 192 -15.66 -22.98 1.67
N HIS A 193 -14.70 -22.47 0.89
CA HIS A 193 -14.97 -21.51 -0.19
C HIS A 193 -14.11 -21.80 -1.43
N PRO A 194 -14.59 -21.49 -2.66
CA PRO A 194 -13.77 -21.56 -3.86
C PRO A 194 -12.47 -20.78 -3.65
N THR A 195 -11.33 -21.44 -3.89
CA THR A 195 -10.01 -20.87 -3.61
C THR A 195 -9.10 -20.99 -4.84
N PHE A 196 -8.47 -19.88 -5.22
CA PHE A 196 -7.56 -19.78 -6.36
C PHE A 196 -6.13 -19.46 -5.91
N PRO A 197 -5.11 -20.20 -6.37
CA PRO A 197 -3.72 -19.81 -6.17
C PRO A 197 -3.40 -18.62 -7.07
N PHE A 198 -2.59 -17.69 -6.55
CA PHE A 198 -2.18 -16.51 -7.29
C PHE A 198 -0.71 -16.18 -7.07
N LYS A 199 -0.05 -15.77 -8.15
CA LYS A 199 1.26 -15.14 -8.17
C LYS A 199 1.13 -13.86 -9.01
N PRO A 200 1.31 -12.66 -8.45
CA PRO A 200 1.29 -11.43 -9.24
C PRO A 200 2.50 -11.37 -10.18
N SER A 201 2.34 -10.76 -11.36
CA SER A 201 3.46 -10.57 -12.28
C SER A 201 4.53 -9.67 -11.66
N THR A 202 5.79 -10.03 -11.85
CA THR A 202 6.94 -9.35 -11.26
C THR A 202 7.05 -7.89 -11.73
N GLY A 203 6.62 -7.60 -12.95
CA GLY A 203 6.58 -6.24 -13.51
C GLY A 203 5.63 -5.30 -12.78
N PHE A 204 4.62 -5.83 -12.08
CA PHE A 204 3.73 -5.05 -11.23
C PHE A 204 4.12 -5.16 -9.76
N LEU A 205 5.21 -5.83 -9.41
CA LEU A 205 5.74 -5.80 -8.06
C LEU A 205 6.78 -4.70 -7.97
N THR A 206 6.84 -4.07 -6.81
CA THR A 206 7.90 -3.10 -6.57
C THR A 206 9.22 -3.87 -6.53
N SER A 207 10.15 -3.59 -7.45
CA SER A 207 11.48 -4.19 -7.44
C SER A 207 12.08 -4.07 -6.05
N ILE A 208 12.36 -5.21 -5.40
CA ILE A 208 13.12 -5.21 -4.16
C ILE A 208 14.53 -4.83 -4.60
N SER A 209 14.94 -3.60 -4.34
CA SER A 209 16.34 -3.20 -4.45
C SER A 209 17.12 -3.86 -3.31
N ILE A 210 17.25 -5.19 -3.34
CA ILE A 210 18.39 -5.81 -2.69
C ILE A 210 19.57 -5.32 -3.51
N PRO A 211 20.62 -4.74 -2.91
CA PRO A 211 21.83 -4.36 -3.63
C PRO A 211 22.64 -5.61 -4.02
N VAL A 212 22.01 -6.61 -4.64
CA VAL A 212 22.73 -7.60 -5.43
C VAL A 212 22.94 -6.90 -6.75
N THR A 213 24.18 -6.57 -7.09
CA THR A 213 24.58 -5.91 -8.33
C THR A 213 24.32 -6.82 -9.55
N PRO A 214 23.22 -6.68 -10.33
CA PRO A 214 23.12 -7.39 -11.58
C PRO A 214 23.58 -6.41 -12.66
N LYS A 215 24.61 -6.77 -13.41
CA LYS A 215 25.00 -6.03 -14.61
C LYS A 215 23.86 -6.15 -15.65
N GLY A 216 22.88 -5.26 -15.61
CA GLY A 216 21.82 -5.20 -16.61
C GLY A 216 20.54 -4.54 -16.07
N LYS A 217 20.01 -3.55 -16.80
CA LYS A 217 18.64 -3.05 -16.59
C LYS A 217 17.67 -3.92 -17.38
N GLU A 218 17.52 -5.18 -17.00
CA GLU A 218 16.43 -5.99 -17.57
C GLU A 218 15.11 -5.54 -16.93
N LYS A 219 14.13 -5.21 -17.79
CA LYS A 219 12.78 -4.84 -17.36
C LYS A 219 12.11 -6.12 -16.83
N ALA A 220 11.54 -6.05 -15.63
CA ALA A 220 10.86 -7.20 -15.06
C ALA A 220 9.74 -7.70 -16.00
N PRO A 221 9.54 -9.03 -16.13
CA PRO A 221 8.47 -9.58 -16.96
C PRO A 221 7.08 -9.13 -16.49
N LEU A 222 6.19 -8.81 -17.42
CA LEU A 222 4.81 -8.40 -17.13
C LEU A 222 3.81 -9.59 -17.16
N ASP A 223 4.25 -10.74 -17.69
CA ASP A 223 3.42 -11.90 -18.00
C ASP A 223 3.89 -13.19 -17.28
N ASP A 224 4.66 -13.05 -16.20
CA ASP A 224 5.10 -14.17 -15.37
C ASP A 224 4.15 -14.46 -14.18
N GLY A 225 3.02 -13.76 -14.14
CA GLY A 225 1.96 -13.97 -13.16
C GLY A 225 1.22 -15.29 -13.41
N LEU A 226 0.70 -15.90 -12.34
CA LEU A 226 -0.09 -17.14 -12.39
C LEU A 226 -1.42 -16.94 -11.69
N GLY A 227 -2.49 -17.54 -12.24
CA GLY A 227 -3.82 -17.58 -11.63
C GLY A 227 -4.77 -16.46 -12.07
N ALA A 228 -4.29 -15.45 -12.80
CA ALA A 228 -5.12 -14.35 -13.32
C ALA A 228 -6.25 -14.85 -14.23
N THR A 229 -5.95 -15.73 -15.19
CA THR A 229 -6.93 -16.29 -16.12
C THR A 229 -8.05 -17.04 -15.40
N ALA A 230 -7.70 -17.99 -14.52
CA ALA A 230 -8.68 -18.77 -13.77
C ALA A 230 -9.56 -17.90 -12.84
N LEU A 231 -8.98 -16.85 -12.24
CA LEU A 231 -9.74 -15.92 -11.40
C LEU A 231 -10.69 -15.06 -12.24
N LEU A 232 -10.25 -14.55 -13.39
CA LEU A 232 -11.09 -13.77 -14.31
C LEU A 232 -12.22 -14.61 -14.91
N GLU A 233 -11.95 -15.87 -15.26
CA GLU A 233 -12.98 -16.82 -15.71
C GLU A 233 -14.04 -17.07 -14.64
N CYS A 234 -13.62 -17.21 -13.37
CA CYS A 234 -14.55 -17.34 -12.25
C CYS A 234 -15.41 -16.08 -12.07
N ILE A 235 -14.79 -14.89 -12.05
CA ILE A 235 -15.50 -13.60 -11.94
C ILE A 235 -16.50 -13.45 -13.10
N THR A 236 -16.07 -13.76 -14.32
CA THR A 236 -16.90 -13.71 -15.53
C THR A 236 -18.09 -14.66 -15.44
N THR A 237 -17.87 -15.89 -14.98
CA THR A 237 -18.94 -16.89 -14.82
C THR A 237 -19.98 -16.41 -13.83
N LEU A 238 -19.54 -15.87 -12.68
CA LEU A 238 -20.44 -15.32 -11.67
C LEU A 238 -21.17 -14.04 -12.14
N ALA A 239 -20.52 -13.23 -12.99
CA ALA A 239 -21.16 -12.07 -13.61
C ALA A 239 -22.25 -12.49 -14.61
N LYS A 240 -22.02 -13.55 -15.40
CA LYS A 240 -23.00 -14.11 -16.35
C LYS A 240 -24.24 -14.71 -15.68
N GLU A 241 -24.11 -15.19 -14.45
CA GLU A 241 -25.25 -15.66 -13.64
C GLU A 241 -26.16 -14.50 -13.19
N LYS A 242 -25.60 -13.29 -13.04
CA LYS A 242 -26.34 -12.08 -12.64
C LYS A 242 -27.04 -11.48 -13.86
N LYS A 243 -28.09 -12.14 -14.35
CA LYS A 243 -28.98 -11.59 -15.39
C LYS A 243 -30.14 -10.84 -14.74
N ALA A 244 -30.41 -9.61 -15.19
CA ALA A 244 -31.62 -8.92 -14.80
C ALA A 244 -32.84 -9.61 -15.42
N SER A 245 -34.00 -9.44 -14.79
CA SER A 245 -35.29 -9.96 -15.29
C SER A 245 -35.64 -9.44 -16.70
N ASP A 246 -35.08 -8.30 -17.09
CA ASP A 246 -35.29 -7.62 -18.38
C ASP A 246 -34.26 -8.03 -19.46
N GLY A 247 -33.40 -9.01 -19.18
CA GLY A 247 -32.36 -9.46 -20.11
C GLY A 247 -31.15 -8.52 -20.23
N THR A 248 -31.16 -7.38 -19.55
CA THR A 248 -30.00 -6.49 -19.40
C THR A 248 -28.94 -7.09 -18.47
N ILE A 249 -27.67 -6.79 -18.77
CA ILE A 249 -26.52 -7.20 -17.99
C ILE A 249 -26.15 -6.04 -17.06
N PRO A 250 -26.48 -6.10 -15.75
CA PRO A 250 -26.08 -5.04 -14.83
C PRO A 250 -24.57 -5.08 -14.56
N PRO A 251 -23.97 -3.95 -14.14
CA PRO A 251 -22.60 -3.93 -13.68
C PRO A 251 -22.37 -4.96 -12.56
N PHE A 252 -21.19 -5.59 -12.59
CA PHE A 252 -20.78 -6.58 -11.61
C PHE A 252 -19.66 -6.01 -10.74
N VAL A 253 -19.91 -5.89 -9.44
CA VAL A 253 -18.99 -5.26 -8.49
C VAL A 253 -18.24 -6.31 -7.69
N VAL A 254 -16.91 -6.28 -7.76
CA VAL A 254 -16.00 -7.19 -7.06
C VAL A 254 -15.19 -6.42 -6.03
N ALA A 255 -15.33 -6.76 -4.74
CA ALA A 255 -14.56 -6.15 -3.67
C ALA A 255 -13.39 -7.05 -3.25
N PHE A 256 -12.16 -6.53 -3.32
CA PHE A 256 -10.96 -7.17 -2.78
C PHE A 256 -10.77 -6.76 -1.33
N VAL A 257 -10.79 -7.74 -0.42
CA VAL A 257 -10.66 -7.56 1.02
C VAL A 257 -9.55 -8.45 1.59
N GLY A 258 -9.11 -8.16 2.82
CA GLY A 258 -8.10 -8.95 3.52
C GLY A 258 -7.10 -8.09 4.28
N MET A 259 -6.22 -8.74 5.03
CA MET A 259 -5.22 -8.05 5.86
C MET A 259 -4.34 -7.09 5.05
N ALA A 260 -3.75 -6.11 5.73
CA ALA A 260 -2.71 -5.29 5.14
C ALA A 260 -1.55 -6.15 4.62
N ASN A 261 -0.91 -5.71 3.52
CA ASN A 261 0.27 -6.33 2.91
C ASN A 261 0.08 -7.78 2.39
N THR A 262 -1.16 -8.25 2.21
CA THR A 262 -1.44 -9.52 1.51
C THR A 262 -1.18 -9.47 0.01
N GLY A 263 -1.15 -8.26 -0.57
CA GLY A 263 -0.91 -8.03 -2.00
C GLY A 263 -2.17 -7.77 -2.83
N LYS A 264 -3.24 -7.24 -2.25
CA LYS A 264 -4.50 -6.90 -2.96
C LYS A 264 -4.28 -6.01 -4.18
N SER A 265 -3.61 -4.86 -4.00
CA SER A 265 -3.31 -3.92 -5.09
C SER A 265 -2.40 -4.54 -6.16
N ALA A 266 -1.47 -5.41 -5.76
CA ALA A 266 -0.60 -6.14 -6.71
C ALA A 266 -1.40 -7.16 -7.55
N ILE A 267 -2.39 -7.83 -6.96
CA ILE A 267 -3.30 -8.72 -7.69
C ILE A 267 -4.09 -7.91 -8.71
N ILE A 268 -4.67 -6.76 -8.33
CA ILE A 268 -5.44 -5.91 -9.24
C ILE A 268 -4.58 -5.44 -10.41
N ASN A 269 -3.37 -4.94 -10.15
CA ASN A 269 -2.45 -4.54 -11.21
C ASN A 269 -2.09 -5.70 -12.15
N SER A 270 -1.88 -6.90 -11.58
CA SER A 270 -1.56 -8.11 -12.35
C SER A 270 -2.75 -8.62 -13.15
N LEU A 271 -3.98 -8.51 -12.65
CA LEU A 271 -5.21 -8.87 -13.37
C LEU A 271 -5.45 -7.94 -14.56
N LEU A 272 -5.12 -6.65 -14.39
CA LEU A 272 -5.31 -5.63 -15.41
C LEU A 272 -4.09 -5.45 -16.31
N HIS A 273 -2.99 -6.17 -16.07
CA HIS A 273 -1.71 -5.93 -16.73
C HIS A 273 -1.32 -4.43 -16.78
N GLU A 274 -1.61 -3.67 -15.72
CA GLU A 274 -1.42 -2.22 -15.66
C GLU A 274 -1.18 -1.75 -14.23
N GLU A 275 -0.33 -0.74 -14.05
CA GLU A 275 -0.05 -0.12 -12.74
C GLU A 275 -1.17 0.85 -12.34
N THR A 276 -2.37 0.32 -12.09
CA THR A 276 -3.55 1.10 -11.69
C THR A 276 -3.51 1.55 -10.24
N GLN A 277 -2.85 0.80 -9.38
CA GLN A 277 -2.77 1.04 -7.94
C GLN A 277 -1.31 1.16 -7.50
N LYS A 278 -1.02 2.13 -6.63
CA LYS A 278 0.31 2.25 -6.03
C LYS A 278 0.53 1.08 -5.07
N ILE A 279 1.70 0.46 -5.17
CA ILE A 279 2.12 -0.57 -4.23
C ILE A 279 3.09 0.04 -3.23
N TYR A 280 2.70 -0.06 -1.96
CA TYR A 280 3.36 0.56 -0.85
C TYR A 280 4.68 -0.17 -0.59
N ARG A 281 5.74 0.61 -0.44
CA ARG A 281 7.03 0.14 0.04
C ARG A 281 7.22 0.72 1.44
N ILE A 282 7.55 -0.14 2.39
CA ILE A 282 8.07 0.32 3.68
C ILE A 282 9.51 0.77 3.46
N ARG A 283 9.76 2.07 3.54
CA ARG A 283 11.08 2.67 3.59
C ARG A 283 11.44 3.03 5.03
N VAL A 284 12.74 3.09 5.30
CA VAL A 284 13.27 3.61 6.57
C VAL A 284 12.82 5.07 6.71
N GLY A 285 12.04 5.35 7.75
CA GLY A 285 11.45 6.68 8.01
C GLY A 285 9.94 6.78 7.80
N ASP A 286 9.31 5.81 7.13
CA ASP A 286 7.86 5.85 6.86
C ASP A 286 7.02 5.70 8.13
N ASP A 287 5.78 6.22 8.11
CA ASP A 287 4.81 5.92 9.17
C ASP A 287 4.49 4.42 9.17
N PRO A 288 4.70 3.67 10.28
CA PRO A 288 4.33 2.25 10.38
C PRO A 288 2.82 1.98 10.26
N ASN A 289 1.97 3.01 10.27
CA ASN A 289 0.56 2.90 9.93
C ASN A 289 0.25 3.24 8.47
N SER A 290 1.24 3.59 7.67
CA SER A 290 1.08 3.89 6.24
C SER A 290 0.64 2.62 5.49
N ARG A 291 -0.33 2.78 4.58
CA ARG A 291 -0.95 1.72 3.78
C ARG A 291 -0.97 2.16 2.32
N THR A 292 -1.01 1.21 1.39
CA THR A 292 -1.31 1.50 -0.03
C THR A 292 -2.62 2.24 -0.20
N THR A 293 -3.62 1.82 0.57
CA THR A 293 -5.02 2.09 0.32
C THR A 293 -5.64 2.52 1.65
N THR A 294 -5.96 3.80 1.78
CA THR A 294 -6.59 4.41 2.97
C THR A 294 -8.11 4.42 2.84
N HIS A 295 -8.63 4.46 1.62
CA HIS A 295 -10.05 4.44 1.26
C HIS A 295 -10.35 3.40 0.17
N PRO A 296 -11.58 2.86 0.07
CA PRO A 296 -11.94 1.98 -1.03
C PRO A 296 -11.70 2.66 -2.38
N HIS A 297 -10.88 2.05 -3.24
CA HIS A 297 -10.53 2.60 -4.55
C HIS A 297 -11.20 1.79 -5.66
N ARG A 298 -11.99 2.48 -6.49
CA ARG A 298 -12.65 1.90 -7.64
C ARG A 298 -11.69 1.79 -8.83
N VAL A 299 -11.58 0.59 -9.40
CA VAL A 299 -10.87 0.34 -10.65
C VAL A 299 -11.84 -0.34 -11.62
N GLN A 300 -12.26 0.40 -12.65
CA GLN A 300 -13.03 -0.19 -13.73
C GLN A 300 -12.12 -1.10 -14.54
N VAL A 301 -12.56 -2.34 -14.80
CA VAL A 301 -11.83 -3.23 -15.69
C VAL A 301 -12.10 -2.78 -17.12
N PRO A 302 -11.06 -2.42 -17.89
CA PRO A 302 -11.23 -2.15 -19.31
C PRO A 302 -11.89 -3.35 -20.01
N THR A 303 -12.90 -3.08 -20.86
CA THR A 303 -13.70 -4.11 -21.52
C THR A 303 -12.90 -5.03 -22.43
N ASP A 304 -11.73 -4.59 -22.90
CA ASP A 304 -10.77 -5.35 -23.71
C ASP A 304 -9.93 -6.36 -22.91
N LYS A 305 -9.85 -6.21 -21.58
CA LYS A 305 -9.02 -7.05 -20.70
C LYS A 305 -9.78 -8.21 -20.08
N LEU A 306 -11.11 -8.16 -20.15
CA LEU A 306 -11.97 -9.29 -19.82
C LEU A 306 -12.20 -10.06 -21.11
N SER A 307 -11.90 -11.36 -21.11
CA SER A 307 -12.16 -12.29 -22.23
C SER A 307 -13.65 -12.55 -22.43
N VAL A 308 -14.45 -11.49 -22.43
CA VAL A 308 -15.90 -11.55 -22.45
C VAL A 308 -16.35 -10.78 -23.68
N ASP A 309 -16.65 -11.53 -24.74
CA ASP A 309 -17.22 -11.06 -26.01
C ASP A 309 -18.61 -10.38 -25.87
N GLU A 310 -19.06 -10.12 -24.65
CA GLU A 310 -20.33 -9.54 -24.31
C GLU A 310 -20.04 -8.40 -23.32
N GLY A 311 -20.56 -7.19 -23.53
CA GLY A 311 -20.22 -5.97 -22.78
C GLY A 311 -20.58 -5.96 -21.29
N PHE A 312 -20.07 -6.92 -20.50
CA PHE A 312 -20.17 -6.99 -19.05
C PHE A 312 -19.26 -5.93 -18.43
N GLU A 313 -19.85 -4.92 -17.79
CA GLU A 313 -19.10 -3.93 -17.01
C GLU A 313 -18.73 -4.55 -15.65
N ILE A 314 -17.44 -4.82 -15.44
CA ILE A 314 -16.93 -5.30 -14.14
C ILE A 314 -16.16 -4.17 -13.46
N THR A 315 -16.53 -3.89 -12.22
CA THR A 315 -15.85 -2.92 -11.38
C THR A 315 -15.13 -3.65 -10.25
N LEU A 316 -13.81 -3.48 -10.15
CA LEU A 316 -13.02 -3.96 -9.03
C LEU A 316 -12.90 -2.84 -7.99
N ILE A 317 -12.96 -3.19 -6.71
CA ILE A 317 -12.79 -2.26 -5.61
C ILE A 317 -11.65 -2.77 -4.72
N ASP A 318 -10.55 -2.03 -4.64
CA ASP A 318 -9.48 -2.28 -3.67
C ASP A 318 -9.88 -1.67 -2.33
N THR A 319 -10.05 -2.48 -1.30
CA THR A 319 -10.41 -1.97 0.03
C THR A 319 -9.18 -1.79 0.93
N PRO A 320 -9.23 -0.88 1.92
CA PRO A 320 -8.17 -0.75 2.91
C PRO A 320 -7.93 -2.08 3.65
N GLY A 321 -6.65 -2.41 3.87
CA GLY A 321 -6.29 -3.66 4.55
C GLY A 321 -6.77 -3.75 5.99
N PHE A 322 -7.27 -4.93 6.38
CA PHE A 322 -7.63 -5.20 7.77
C PHE A 322 -6.43 -5.17 8.69
N THR A 323 -6.70 -4.83 9.93
CA THR A 323 -5.70 -4.76 10.99
C THR A 323 -6.27 -5.30 12.29
N PHE A 324 -5.48 -6.13 12.97
CA PHE A 324 -5.86 -6.66 14.27
C PHE A 324 -5.93 -5.52 15.29
N LYS A 325 -7.03 -5.46 16.03
CA LYS A 325 -7.08 -4.67 17.26
C LYS A 325 -6.26 -5.42 18.30
N LEU A 326 -5.18 -4.81 18.76
CA LEU A 326 -4.44 -5.35 19.88
C LEU A 326 -5.33 -5.26 21.14
N PRO A 327 -5.41 -6.34 21.93
CA PRO A 327 -6.16 -6.33 23.17
C PRO A 327 -5.56 -5.31 24.15
N THR A 328 -6.42 -4.55 24.82
CA THR A 328 -6.01 -3.49 25.77
C THR A 328 -5.73 -4.01 27.17
N ASN A 329 -6.24 -5.19 27.51
CA ASN A 329 -6.20 -5.75 28.86
C ASN A 329 -5.09 -6.79 29.02
N VAL A 330 -3.91 -6.53 28.46
CA VAL A 330 -2.78 -7.47 28.51
C VAL A 330 -1.53 -6.74 28.94
N THR A 331 -0.60 -7.47 29.55
CA THR A 331 0.69 -6.93 29.98
C THR A 331 1.45 -6.32 28.79
N ASP A 332 2.25 -5.29 29.05
CA ASP A 332 3.06 -4.63 28.03
C ASP A 332 3.99 -5.61 27.30
N GLU A 333 4.50 -6.62 27.99
CA GLU A 333 5.31 -7.69 27.40
C GLU A 333 4.51 -8.52 26.40
N LYS A 334 3.30 -8.94 26.75
CA LYS A 334 2.46 -9.73 25.86
C LYS A 334 1.96 -8.89 24.68
N LEU A 335 1.68 -7.61 24.91
CA LEU A 335 1.34 -6.65 23.87
C LEU A 335 2.50 -6.48 22.88
N ALA A 336 3.74 -6.40 23.38
CA ALA A 336 4.92 -6.34 22.54
C ALA A 336 5.15 -7.63 21.75
N GLU A 337 4.94 -8.80 22.36
CA GLU A 337 5.00 -10.10 21.67
C GLU A 337 3.97 -10.20 20.53
N LEU A 338 2.72 -9.78 20.78
CA LEU A 338 1.67 -9.73 19.75
C LEU A 338 2.02 -8.77 18.61
N ARG A 339 2.58 -7.60 18.94
CA ARG A 339 3.10 -6.66 17.94
C ARG A 339 4.22 -7.27 17.12
N ASN A 340 5.19 -7.92 17.76
CA ASN A 340 6.31 -8.55 17.06
C ASN A 340 5.84 -9.65 16.11
N LYS A 341 4.86 -10.47 16.53
CA LYS A 341 4.23 -11.46 15.66
C LYS A 341 3.55 -10.79 14.47
N GLU A 342 2.79 -9.72 14.70
CA GLU A 342 2.16 -8.95 13.62
C GLU A 342 3.21 -8.33 12.67
N THR A 343 4.31 -7.81 13.19
CA THR A 343 5.42 -7.27 12.39
C THR A 343 6.06 -8.36 11.52
N LEU A 344 6.35 -9.53 12.08
CA LEU A 344 6.99 -10.63 11.38
C LEU A 344 6.06 -11.25 10.31
N SER A 345 4.80 -11.49 10.66
CA SER A 345 3.82 -12.09 9.76
C SER A 345 3.34 -11.11 8.70
N ASN A 346 2.85 -9.94 9.11
CA ASN A 346 2.16 -8.97 8.24
C ASN A 346 3.09 -7.88 7.68
N ARG A 347 4.40 -7.91 7.99
CA ARG A 347 5.40 -6.90 7.60
C ARG A 347 4.89 -5.49 7.85
N ARG A 348 4.22 -5.24 8.98
CA ARG A 348 3.43 -4.01 9.16
C ARG A 348 4.23 -2.86 9.77
N SER A 349 5.17 -3.14 10.67
CA SER A 349 5.98 -2.10 11.30
C SER A 349 7.44 -2.16 10.85
N LEU A 350 8.10 -1.00 10.89
CA LEU A 350 9.56 -0.94 10.81
C LEU A 350 10.17 -1.80 11.92
N PHE A 351 11.06 -2.72 11.53
CA PHE A 351 11.82 -3.55 12.47
C PHE A 351 12.60 -2.72 13.49
N GLU A 352 12.98 -1.49 13.12
CA GLU A 352 13.67 -0.53 13.99
C GLU A 352 12.87 -0.13 15.24
N LYS A 353 11.53 -0.16 15.16
CA LYS A 353 10.64 0.20 16.28
C LYS A 353 10.22 -1.03 17.11
N MET A 354 10.76 -2.21 16.81
CA MET A 354 10.40 -3.46 17.48
C MET A 354 10.89 -3.47 18.93
N LYS A 355 9.98 -3.72 19.88
CA LYS A 355 10.34 -3.94 21.28
C LYS A 355 10.72 -5.41 21.47
N TYR A 356 11.75 -5.71 22.27
CA TYR A 356 12.23 -7.08 22.50
C TYR A 356 12.59 -7.85 21.20
N PRO A 357 13.52 -7.33 20.39
CA PRO A 357 13.89 -7.96 19.11
C PRO A 357 14.45 -9.38 19.26
N PHE A 358 15.06 -9.71 20.40
CA PHE A 358 15.55 -11.06 20.67
C PHE A 358 14.44 -12.11 20.70
N ASN A 359 13.24 -11.78 21.21
CA ASN A 359 12.11 -12.71 21.21
C ASN A 359 11.62 -12.99 19.78
N ALA A 360 11.62 -11.95 18.94
CA ALA A 360 11.30 -12.08 17.52
C ALA A 360 12.35 -12.92 16.77
N ALA A 361 13.64 -12.68 17.05
CA ALA A 361 14.73 -13.45 16.46
C ALA A 361 14.70 -14.93 16.90
N SER A 362 14.42 -15.19 18.18
CA SER A 362 14.19 -16.55 18.71
C SER A 362 13.02 -17.24 18.00
N TRP A 363 11.92 -16.52 17.79
CA TRP A 363 10.75 -17.04 17.07
C TRP A 363 11.07 -17.47 15.63
N VAL A 364 11.94 -16.72 14.94
CA VAL A 364 12.43 -17.05 13.60
C VAL A 364 13.36 -18.27 13.67
N LEU A 365 14.33 -18.27 14.59
CA LEU A 365 15.30 -19.37 14.75
C LEU A 365 14.60 -20.71 15.02
N LEU A 366 13.55 -20.72 15.85
CA LEU A 366 12.72 -21.91 16.12
C LEU A 366 12.07 -22.54 14.89
N ARG A 367 11.97 -21.81 13.77
CA ARG A 367 11.29 -22.21 12.53
C ARG A 367 12.24 -22.35 11.35
N THR A 368 13.53 -22.22 11.59
CA THR A 368 14.55 -22.23 10.55
C THR A 368 15.54 -23.35 10.83
N ASN A 369 16.04 -23.99 9.77
CA ASN A 369 17.15 -24.92 9.91
C ASN A 369 18.45 -24.11 10.14
N PRO A 370 19.22 -24.38 11.22
CA PRO A 370 20.51 -23.73 11.45
C PRO A 370 21.46 -23.83 10.26
N ASP A 371 21.48 -24.97 9.56
CA ASP A 371 22.36 -25.20 8.42
C ASP A 371 22.05 -24.24 7.27
N ASP A 372 20.76 -23.96 7.02
CA ASP A 372 20.34 -23.03 5.98
C ASP A 372 20.82 -21.61 6.28
N LEU A 373 20.76 -21.19 7.55
CA LEU A 373 21.25 -19.89 8.00
C LEU A 373 22.77 -19.79 7.91
N GLN A 374 23.49 -20.88 8.22
CA GLN A 374 24.94 -20.96 8.09
C GLN A 374 25.38 -20.80 6.64
N VAL A 375 24.69 -21.46 5.71
CA VAL A 375 24.97 -21.34 4.27
C VAL A 375 24.57 -19.96 3.73
N LEU A 376 23.36 -19.48 4.03
CA LEU A 376 22.81 -18.24 3.47
C LEU A 376 23.61 -17.01 3.89
N TYR A 377 24.04 -16.98 5.16
CA TYR A 377 24.75 -15.84 5.74
C TYR A 377 26.25 -16.08 5.94
N ASN A 378 26.77 -17.21 5.49
CA ASN A 378 28.17 -17.62 5.66
C ASN A 378 28.64 -17.48 7.13
N THR A 379 27.84 -18.02 8.05
CA THR A 379 28.11 -17.90 9.49
C THR A 379 28.85 -19.14 10.03
N GLN A 380 29.53 -18.98 11.17
CA GLN A 380 30.09 -20.11 11.90
C GLN A 380 28.99 -21.05 12.36
N ALA A 381 29.29 -22.35 12.47
CA ALA A 381 28.35 -23.35 12.96
C ALA A 381 27.82 -22.99 14.36
N PHE A 382 26.52 -23.14 14.54
CA PHE A 382 25.83 -22.97 15.82
C PHE A 382 24.71 -24.01 15.95
N GLU A 383 24.37 -24.36 17.19
CA GLU A 383 23.36 -25.36 17.50
C GLU A 383 21.93 -24.84 17.27
N ALA A 384 21.00 -25.76 17.05
CA ALA A 384 19.59 -25.43 16.93
C ALA A 384 19.09 -24.71 18.19
N ASN A 385 18.33 -23.63 18.00
CA ASN A 385 17.78 -22.77 19.07
C ASN A 385 18.82 -21.98 19.90
N ASP A 386 20.10 -22.00 19.55
CA ASP A 386 21.11 -21.13 20.19
C ASP A 386 21.12 -19.73 19.55
N LEU A 387 20.25 -18.86 20.08
CA LEU A 387 20.14 -17.49 19.60
C LEU A 387 21.42 -16.69 19.81
N GLU A 388 22.12 -16.91 20.92
CA GLU A 388 23.30 -16.12 21.27
C GLU A 388 24.47 -16.46 20.33
N ALA A 389 24.69 -17.75 20.06
CA ALA A 389 25.69 -18.19 19.11
C ALA A 389 25.37 -17.72 17.68
N MET A 390 24.11 -17.80 17.25
CA MET A 390 23.68 -17.29 15.93
C MET A 390 23.94 -15.78 15.79
N ILE A 391 23.59 -14.97 16.79
CA ILE A 391 23.82 -13.52 16.72
C ILE A 391 25.32 -13.20 16.72
N LYS A 392 26.12 -13.90 17.54
CA LYS A 392 27.58 -13.75 17.54
C LYS A 392 28.20 -14.15 16.21
N SER A 393 27.69 -15.20 15.56
CA SER A 393 28.21 -15.66 14.27
C SER A 393 27.86 -14.69 13.14
N LEU A 394 26.63 -14.16 13.11
CA LEU A 394 26.20 -13.11 12.18
C LEU A 394 27.04 -11.84 12.31
N GLY A 395 27.28 -11.37 13.53
CA GLY A 395 28.09 -10.16 13.77
C GLY A 395 29.57 -10.31 13.42
N ARG A 396 30.07 -11.54 13.24
CA ARG A 396 31.44 -11.81 12.76
C ARG A 396 31.53 -11.93 11.24
N ALA A 397 30.42 -12.28 10.59
CA ALA A 397 30.34 -12.46 9.14
C ALA A 397 30.03 -11.15 8.39
N SER A 398 29.45 -10.16 9.08
CA SER A 398 29.04 -8.85 8.54
C SER A 398 30.17 -7.85 8.36
#